data_AF-A0A4Y6II50-F1
#
_entry.id   AF-A0A4Y6II50-F1
#
_cell.length_a   1.000
_cell.length_b   1.000
_cell.length_c   1.000
_cell.angle_alpha   90.00
_cell.angle_beta   90.00
_cell.angle_gamma   90.00
#
_symmetry.space_group_name_H-M   'P 1'
#
loop_
_entity.id
_entity.type
_entity.pdbx_description
1 polymer ?
#
loop_
_entity_poly.entity_id
_entity_poly.type
_entity_poly.pdbx_seq_one_letter_code
_entity_poly.pdbx_strand_id
1 'polypeptide(L)'
;MNQAQKRAHWAAVIEQQQQSQLSIKQFCQANGISYQTFFYWSKRLHSTDTVQTLQPIVFNEQSHSSSESVVLFFTNGIRAELPAALNTTQIKRWVDALQ
;
A
#
# COMPACT_ATOMS: atom_id res chain seq x y z
N MET A 1 15.34 26.54 -24.04
CA MET A 1 14.04 25.83 -23.89
C MET A 1 13.77 25.62 -22.41
N ASN A 2 12.73 26.27 -21.87
CA ASN A 2 12.32 26.12 -20.46
C ASN A 2 11.68 24.75 -20.20
N GLN A 3 11.60 24.33 -18.94
CA GLN A 3 11.01 23.02 -18.57
C GLN A 3 9.57 22.85 -19.07
N ALA A 4 8.75 23.90 -19.01
CA ALA A 4 7.38 23.88 -19.51
C ALA A 4 7.31 23.61 -21.02
N GLN A 5 8.20 24.25 -21.80
CA GLN A 5 8.28 24.05 -23.25
C GLN A 5 8.71 22.63 -23.61
N LYS A 6 9.65 22.04 -22.85
CA LYS A 6 10.05 20.64 -23.03
C LYS A 6 8.88 19.69 -22.75
N ARG A 7 8.13 19.91 -21.66
CA ARG A 7 6.94 19.10 -21.34
C ARG A 7 5.88 19.18 -22.43
N ALA A 8 5.57 20.38 -22.92
CA ALA A 8 4.59 20.58 -23.99
C ALA A 8 5.02 19.88 -25.29
N HIS A 9 6.30 19.99 -25.67
CA HIS A 9 6.83 19.30 -26.84
C HIS A 9 6.67 17.78 -26.72
N TRP A 10 7.07 17.18 -25.60
CA TRP A 10 6.96 15.74 -25.42
C TRP A 10 5.52 15.24 -25.29
N ALA A 11 4.61 16.05 -24.75
CA ALA A 11 3.19 15.75 -24.75
C ALA A 11 2.64 15.64 -26.19
N ALA A 12 2.98 16.60 -27.06
CA ALA A 12 2.58 16.58 -28.47
C ALA A 12 3.17 15.37 -29.23
N VAL A 13 4.45 15.03 -28.97
CA VAL A 13 5.09 13.85 -29.58
C VAL A 13 4.40 12.54 -29.18
N ILE A 14 3.99 12.41 -27.92
CA ILE A 14 3.26 11.23 -27.42
C ILE A 14 1.86 11.17 -28.04
N GLU A 15 1.17 12.29 -28.15
CA GLU A 15 -0.15 12.37 -28.81
C GLU A 15 -0.05 11.95 -30.29
N GLN A 16 0.96 12.44 -31.01
CA GLN A 16 1.23 12.02 -32.39
C GLN A 16 1.49 10.51 -32.49
N GLN A 17 2.22 9.93 -31.53
CA GLN A 17 2.43 8.48 -31.50
C GLN A 17 1.10 7.72 -31.31
N GLN A 18 0.22 8.18 -30.41
CA GLN A 18 -1.09 7.57 -30.19
C GLN A 18 -1.99 7.67 -31.42
N GLN A 19 -1.99 8.82 -32.09
CA GLN A 19 -2.76 9.04 -33.33
C GLN A 19 -2.23 8.22 -34.50
N SER A 20 -0.91 7.96 -34.56
CA SER A 20 -0.29 7.22 -35.66
C SER A 20 -0.64 5.73 -35.71
N GLN A 21 -1.19 5.16 -34.62
CA GLN A 21 -1.43 3.72 -34.44
C GLN A 21 -0.19 2.82 -34.64
N LEU A 22 1.01 3.39 -34.80
CA LEU A 22 2.26 2.67 -34.90
C LEU A 22 2.72 2.23 -33.50
N SER A 23 3.42 1.10 -33.44
CA SER A 23 4.11 0.72 -32.19
C SER A 23 5.13 1.80 -31.81
N ILE A 24 5.37 1.98 -30.51
CA ILE A 24 6.34 2.98 -30.00
C ILE A 24 7.71 2.81 -30.66
N LYS A 25 8.16 1.57 -30.87
CA LYS A 25 9.45 1.28 -31.53
C LYS A 25 9.47 1.79 -32.98
N GLN A 26 8.43 1.50 -33.76
CA GLN A 26 8.34 1.94 -35.15
C GLN A 26 8.24 3.48 -35.24
N PHE A 27 7.44 4.09 -34.36
CA PHE A 27 7.33 5.54 -34.29
C PHE A 27 8.68 6.21 -33.94
N CYS A 28 9.38 5.66 -32.95
CA CYS A 28 10.70 6.17 -32.55
C CYS A 28 11.73 6.05 -33.70
N GLN A 29 11.75 4.92 -34.39
CA GLN A 29 12.65 4.70 -35.53
C GLN A 29 12.33 5.64 -36.70
N ALA A 30 11.05 5.82 -37.04
CA ALA A 30 10.62 6.69 -38.13
C ALA A 30 10.90 8.17 -37.88
N ASN A 31 10.81 8.61 -36.63
CA ASN A 31 11.01 10.02 -36.24
C ASN A 31 12.43 10.32 -35.74
N GLY A 32 13.35 9.35 -35.77
CA GLY A 32 14.72 9.52 -35.27
C GLY A 32 14.79 9.79 -33.75
N ILE A 33 13.79 9.33 -33.00
CA ILE A 33 13.68 9.55 -31.56
C ILE A 33 14.30 8.35 -30.83
N SER A 34 15.12 8.62 -29.81
CA SER A 34 15.59 7.56 -28.92
C SER A 34 14.42 6.96 -28.13
N TYR A 35 14.28 5.63 -28.22
CA TYR A 35 13.27 4.88 -27.48
C TYR A 35 13.32 5.14 -25.98
N GLN A 36 14.53 5.27 -25.41
CA GLN A 36 14.73 5.54 -23.99
C GLN A 36 14.19 6.92 -23.60
N THR A 37 14.45 7.94 -24.43
CA THR A 37 13.99 9.30 -24.19
C THR A 37 12.47 9.39 -24.28
N PHE A 38 11.88 8.73 -25.29
CA PHE A 38 10.42 8.64 -25.41
C PHE A 38 9.80 7.99 -24.17
N PHE A 39 10.33 6.83 -23.75
CA PHE A 39 9.80 6.10 -22.60
C PHE A 39 9.92 6.91 -21.29
N TYR A 40 11.05 7.60 -21.09
CA TYR A 40 11.26 8.48 -19.95
C TYR A 40 10.18 9.58 -19.87
N TRP A 41 9.94 10.28 -20.97
CA TRP A 41 8.94 11.36 -21.01
C TRP A 41 7.50 10.84 -20.96
N SER A 42 7.23 9.70 -21.57
CA SER A 42 5.93 9.02 -21.45
C SER A 42 5.62 8.72 -19.98
N LYS A 43 6.54 8.05 -19.27
CA LYS A 43 6.37 7.77 -17.84
C LYS A 43 6.23 9.06 -17.02
N ARG A 44 7.05 10.07 -17.28
CA ARG A 44 7.05 11.33 -16.54
C ARG A 44 5.77 12.16 -16.76
N LEU A 45 5.14 12.05 -17.92
CA LEU A 45 3.89 12.75 -18.24
C LEU A 45 2.65 11.96 -17.82
N HIS A 46 2.72 10.62 -17.78
CA HIS A 46 1.65 9.74 -17.28
C HIS A 46 1.66 9.58 -15.76
N SER A 47 2.78 9.89 -15.11
CA SER A 47 2.85 10.04 -13.66
C SER A 47 2.10 11.32 -13.31
N THR A 48 0.77 11.27 -13.35
CA THR A 48 -0.02 12.06 -12.41
C THR A 48 0.58 11.73 -11.05
N ASP A 49 1.02 12.76 -10.32
CA ASP A 49 1.32 12.63 -8.90
C ASP A 49 0.09 11.96 -8.28
N THR A 50 0.14 10.64 -8.16
CA THR A 50 -0.81 9.88 -7.38
C THR A 50 -0.46 10.30 -5.98
N VAL A 51 -1.14 11.35 -5.52
CA VAL A 51 -1.03 11.82 -4.15
C VAL A 51 -1.29 10.59 -3.30
N GLN A 52 -0.23 10.00 -2.76
CA GLN A 52 -0.33 8.85 -1.89
C GLN A 52 -1.03 9.37 -0.64
N THR A 53 -2.33 9.16 -0.58
CA THR A 53 -3.14 9.50 0.59
C THR A 53 -2.82 8.47 1.67
N LEU A 54 -2.01 8.88 2.63
CA LEU A 54 -1.76 8.08 3.82
C LEU A 54 -3.09 7.83 4.53
N GLN A 55 -3.44 6.55 4.69
CA GLN A 55 -4.59 6.16 5.50
C GLN A 55 -4.15 6.10 6.96
N PRO A 56 -4.72 6.90 7.87
CA PRO A 56 -4.36 6.84 9.27
C PRO A 56 -4.82 5.51 9.87
N ILE A 57 -3.93 4.84 10.60
CA ILE A 57 -4.27 3.67 11.39
C ILE A 57 -4.91 4.18 12.68
N VAL A 58 -6.23 4.04 12.79
CA VAL A 58 -6.96 4.37 14.02
C VAL A 58 -6.92 3.14 14.93
N PHE A 59 -6.18 3.24 16.03
CA PHE A 59 -6.29 2.26 17.10
C PHE A 59 -7.61 2.53 17.82
N ASN A 60 -8.63 1.73 17.54
CA ASN A 60 -9.81 1.71 18.36
C ASN A 60 -9.42 0.99 19.65
N GLU A 61 -9.01 1.74 20.66
CA GLU A 61 -8.96 1.24 22.03
C GLU A 61 -10.41 0.89 22.39
N GLN A 62 -10.81 -0.33 22.03
CA GLN A 62 -12.02 -0.94 22.53
C GLN A 62 -11.83 -0.93 24.03
N SER A 63 -12.45 0.05 24.67
CA SER A 63 -12.61 0.14 26.10
C SER A 63 -13.43 -1.08 26.45
N HIS A 64 -12.73 -2.19 26.69
CA HIS A 64 -13.28 -3.38 27.29
C HIS A 64 -14.06 -2.87 28.50
N SER A 65 -15.38 -2.95 28.39
CA SER A 65 -16.31 -2.43 29.37
C SER A 65 -16.04 -3.08 30.71
N SER A 66 -15.24 -2.42 31.56
CA SER A 66 -15.16 -2.57 33.01
C SER A 66 -15.30 -4.01 33.56
N SER A 67 -14.81 -5.01 32.83
CA SER A 67 -14.85 -6.40 33.25
C SER A 67 -13.42 -6.72 33.59
N GLU A 68 -13.12 -6.73 34.89
CA GLU A 68 -11.79 -7.11 35.37
C GLU A 68 -11.40 -8.42 34.68
N SER A 69 -10.35 -8.37 33.86
CA SER A 69 -9.81 -9.54 33.16
C SER A 69 -8.36 -9.74 33.59
N VAL A 70 -7.95 -11.00 33.65
CA VAL A 70 -6.59 -11.40 33.93
C VAL A 70 -6.01 -11.97 32.65
N VAL A 71 -4.82 -11.49 32.29
CA VAL A 71 -4.07 -11.98 31.12
C VAL A 71 -3.01 -12.96 31.60
N LEU A 72 -3.03 -14.17 31.07
CA LEU A 72 -2.06 -15.22 31.33
C LEU A 72 -1.17 -15.45 30.10
N PHE A 73 0.12 -15.65 30.37
CA PHE A 73 1.12 -16.04 29.38
C PHE A 73 1.65 -17.43 29.74
N PHE A 74 1.42 -18.38 28.84
CA PHE A 74 1.87 -19.77 29.02
C PHE A 74 3.26 -19.97 28.39
N THR A 75 4.02 -20.94 28.89
CA THR A 75 5.37 -21.26 28.40
C THR A 75 5.39 -21.76 26.96
N ASN A 76 4.25 -22.23 26.44
CA ASN A 76 4.06 -22.62 25.04
C ASN A 76 3.75 -21.43 24.11
N GLY A 77 3.77 -20.20 24.62
CA GLY A 77 3.56 -18.98 23.84
C GLY A 77 2.09 -18.56 23.68
N ILE A 78 1.15 -19.28 24.31
CA ILE A 78 -0.27 -18.91 24.30
C ILE A 78 -0.49 -17.70 25.22
N ARG A 79 -1.25 -16.71 24.75
CA ARG A 79 -1.82 -15.62 25.55
C ARG A 79 -3.32 -15.87 25.71
N ALA A 80 -3.77 -16.01 26.95
CA ALA A 80 -5.20 -16.11 27.25
C ALA A 80 -5.66 -14.91 28.08
N GLU A 81 -6.82 -14.37 27.73
CA GLU A 81 -7.50 -13.34 28.51
C GLU A 81 -8.76 -13.95 29.12
N LEU A 82 -8.88 -13.86 30.43
CA LEU A 82 -9.87 -14.57 31.22
C LEU A 82 -10.62 -13.58 32.13
N PRO A 83 -11.93 -13.74 32.36
CA PRO A 83 -12.65 -12.93 33.35
C PRO A 83 -12.09 -13.13 34.77
N ALA A 84 -11.92 -12.06 35.54
CA ALA A 84 -11.47 -12.13 36.94
C ALA A 84 -12.50 -12.78 37.86
N ALA A 85 -13.78 -12.83 37.45
CA ALA A 85 -14.86 -13.47 38.19
C ALA A 85 -14.88 -15.01 38.09
N LEU A 86 -13.91 -15.64 37.43
CA LEU A 86 -13.85 -17.09 37.29
C LEU A 86 -13.62 -17.78 38.65
N ASN A 87 -14.31 -18.89 38.88
CA ASN A 87 -14.09 -19.70 40.07
C ASN A 87 -12.87 -20.65 39.91
N THR A 88 -12.36 -21.15 41.03
CA THR A 88 -11.15 -22.00 41.09
C THR A 88 -11.24 -23.24 40.20
N THR A 89 -12.42 -23.86 40.08
CA THR A 89 -12.62 -25.06 39.24
C THR A 89 -12.49 -24.72 37.75
N GLN A 90 -13.05 -23.58 37.33
CA GLN A 90 -12.90 -23.10 35.96
C GLN A 90 -11.45 -22.71 35.67
N ILE A 91 -10.79 -21.98 36.58
CA ILE A 91 -9.38 -21.59 36.41
C ILE A 91 -8.50 -22.82 36.20
N LYS A 92 -8.63 -23.83 37.06
CA LYS A 92 -7.85 -25.09 36.93
C LYS A 92 -8.08 -25.75 35.58
N ARG A 93 -9.35 -25.90 35.17
CA ARG A 93 -9.69 -26.50 33.87
C ARG A 93 -9.05 -25.78 32.70
N TRP A 94 -9.09 -24.45 32.69
CA TRP A 94 -8.52 -23.66 31.59
C TRP A 94 -6.99 -23.71 31.59
N VAL A 95 -6.35 -23.67 32.76
CA VAL A 95 -4.90 -23.82 32.87
C VAL A 95 -4.46 -25.20 32.39
N ASP A 96 -5.13 -26.27 32.85
CA ASP A 96 -4.81 -27.65 32.43
C ASP A 96 -5.00 -27.86 30.92
N ALA A 97 -5.98 -27.18 30.31
CA ALA A 97 -6.24 -27.29 28.87
C ALA A 97 -5.25 -26.49 28.00
N LEU A 98 -4.55 -25.50 28.57
CA LEU A 98 -3.71 -24.55 27.84
C LEU A 98 -2.21 -24.67 28.15
N GLN A 99 -1.82 -25.52 29.11
CA GLN A 99 -0.42 -25.84 29.42
C GLN A 99 0.16 -26.90 28.50
#